data_AF-A0A345YP63-F1
#
_entry.id   AF-A0A345YP63-F1
#
_cell.length_a   1.000
_cell.length_b   1.000
_cell.length_c   1.000
_cell.angle_alpha   90.00
_cell.angle_beta   90.00
_cell.angle_gamma   90.00
#
_symmetry.space_group_name_H-M   'P 1'
#
loop_
_entity.id
_entity.type
_entity.pdbx_description
1 polymer ?
#
loop_
_entity_poly.entity_id
_entity_poly.type
_entity_poly.pdbx_seq_one_letter_code
_entity_poly.pdbx_strand_id
1 'polypeptide(L)'
;MVDRRPGFHSTFRGVGDRGDFSPAAWEQSFRPTASSLWENDGGGSISHADEGGERRVLILEFVDGLVSIAYDDAERYWVAAPSGGLASEFVVSGNGATVPAGSGFALGTAWAIVEQFLRAPRRRPSASWVDADTLEWPDDY
;
A
#
# COMPACT_ATOMS: atom_id res chain seq x y z
N MET A 1 -4.21 -5.01 25.06
CA MET A 1 -4.16 -6.33 24.40
C MET A 1 -4.87 -6.15 23.07
N VAL A 2 -4.12 -5.95 21.99
CA VAL A 2 -4.71 -5.68 20.66
C VAL A 2 -5.36 -6.99 20.18
N ASP A 3 -6.62 -6.92 19.79
CA ASP A 3 -7.44 -8.05 19.36
C ASP A 3 -6.77 -8.72 18.14
N ARG A 4 -6.08 -9.85 18.34
CA ARG A 4 -5.40 -10.62 17.29
C ARG A 4 -6.38 -11.52 16.55
N ARG A 5 -7.50 -10.96 16.06
CA ARG A 5 -8.44 -11.75 15.27
C ARG A 5 -7.89 -11.93 13.85
N PRO A 6 -7.93 -13.15 13.31
CA PRO A 6 -7.63 -13.38 11.90
C PRO A 6 -8.56 -12.53 11.02
N GLY A 7 -8.03 -12.10 9.88
CA GLY A 7 -8.77 -11.33 8.89
C GLY A 7 -8.12 -10.00 8.57
N PHE A 8 -8.86 -9.19 7.82
CA PHE A 8 -8.40 -7.91 7.31
C PHE A 8 -8.66 -6.77 8.28
N HIS A 9 -7.78 -5.77 8.24
CA HIS A 9 -7.90 -4.49 8.91
C HIS A 9 -7.33 -3.39 8.01
N SER A 10 -7.86 -2.18 8.10
CA SER A 10 -7.41 -1.04 7.30
C SER A 10 -7.33 0.22 8.15
N THR A 11 -6.39 1.10 7.80
CA THR A 11 -6.29 2.45 8.37
C THR A 11 -6.87 3.54 7.46
N PHE A 12 -7.36 3.20 6.26
CA PHE A 12 -8.09 4.12 5.38
C PHE A 12 -9.45 4.47 5.97
N ARG A 13 -9.59 5.71 6.47
CA ARG A 13 -10.82 6.19 7.11
C ARG A 13 -12.00 6.24 6.15
N GLY A 14 -11.78 6.64 4.89
CA GLY A 14 -12.87 6.72 3.91
C GLY A 14 -13.30 5.36 3.36
N VAL A 15 -12.32 4.51 3.07
CA VAL A 15 -12.48 3.30 2.24
C VAL A 15 -12.59 2.03 3.08
N GLY A 16 -11.72 1.85 4.08
CA GLY A 16 -11.53 0.58 4.77
C GLY A 16 -12.13 0.47 6.17
N ASP A 17 -12.51 1.58 6.81
CA ASP A 17 -13.20 1.58 8.11
C ASP A 17 -14.60 0.94 8.08
N ARG A 18 -15.13 0.64 6.89
CA ARG A 18 -16.44 -0.02 6.71
C ARG A 18 -16.40 -1.53 6.99
N GLY A 19 -15.22 -2.13 7.09
CA GLY A 19 -15.03 -3.56 7.40
C GLY A 19 -15.34 -4.52 6.23
N ASP A 20 -15.64 -4.02 5.03
CA ASP A 20 -15.82 -4.82 3.83
C ASP A 20 -14.52 -4.83 3.02
N PHE A 21 -13.88 -6.00 2.93
CA PHE A 21 -12.63 -6.23 2.19
C PHE A 21 -12.85 -7.00 0.88
N SER A 22 -14.09 -7.05 0.39
CA SER A 22 -14.36 -7.59 -0.94
C SER A 22 -13.72 -6.70 -2.02
N PRO A 23 -13.20 -7.28 -3.11
CA PRO A 23 -12.64 -6.48 -4.19
C PRO A 23 -13.61 -5.43 -4.75
N ALA A 24 -14.90 -5.75 -4.85
CA ALA A 24 -15.91 -4.83 -5.36
C ALA A 24 -16.11 -3.59 -4.47
N ALA A 25 -15.96 -3.72 -3.14
CA ALA A 25 -16.07 -2.59 -2.22
C ALA A 25 -14.88 -1.63 -2.35
N TRP A 26 -13.68 -2.17 -2.60
CA TRP A 26 -12.45 -1.38 -2.69
C TRP A 26 -12.21 -0.78 -4.08
N GLU A 27 -12.63 -1.45 -5.15
CA GLU A 27 -12.38 -1.04 -6.55
C GLU A 27 -12.79 0.42 -6.82
N GLN A 28 -13.92 0.86 -6.24
CA GLN A 28 -14.45 2.21 -6.47
C GLN A 28 -13.47 3.31 -6.03
N SER A 29 -12.70 3.05 -4.97
CA SER A 29 -11.72 4.00 -4.44
C SER A 29 -10.49 4.14 -5.34
N PHE A 30 -10.26 3.22 -6.27
CA PHE A 30 -9.15 3.27 -7.22
C PHE A 30 -9.58 3.72 -8.62
N ARG A 31 -10.80 4.25 -8.76
CA ARG A 31 -11.21 4.89 -10.02
C ARG A 31 -10.57 6.27 -10.13
N PRO A 32 -10.23 6.75 -11.34
CA PRO A 32 -9.70 8.11 -11.51
C PRO A 32 -10.58 9.21 -10.90
N THR A 33 -11.91 9.00 -10.92
CA THR A 33 -12.91 9.90 -10.32
C THR A 33 -12.87 9.94 -8.78
N ALA A 34 -12.15 9.03 -8.14
CA ALA A 34 -12.00 8.94 -6.69
C ALA A 34 -10.67 9.54 -6.19
N SER A 35 -9.88 10.17 -7.05
CA SER A 35 -8.60 10.83 -6.71
C SER A 35 -8.71 11.78 -5.51
N SER A 36 -9.80 12.55 -5.40
CA SER A 36 -10.03 13.44 -4.25
C SER A 36 -10.17 12.70 -2.91
N LEU A 37 -10.55 11.41 -2.89
CA LEU A 37 -10.54 10.62 -1.66
C LEU A 37 -9.11 10.37 -1.20
N TRP A 38 -8.22 10.03 -2.14
CA TRP A 38 -6.80 9.82 -1.86
C TRP A 38 -6.06 11.10 -1.49
N GLU A 39 -6.39 12.22 -2.12
CA GLU A 39 -5.85 13.53 -1.74
C GLU A 39 -6.17 13.87 -0.27
N ASN A 40 -7.36 13.50 0.20
CA ASN A 40 -7.78 13.76 1.58
C ASN A 40 -7.25 12.74 2.59
N ASP A 41 -7.25 11.44 2.24
CA ASP A 41 -6.74 10.39 3.12
C ASP A 41 -5.20 10.40 3.19
N GLY A 42 -4.53 10.83 2.11
CA GLY A 42 -3.07 10.93 1.98
C GLY A 42 -2.34 9.59 1.85
N GLY A 43 -2.81 8.57 2.57
CA GLY A 43 -2.22 7.24 2.59
C GLY A 43 -2.77 6.36 3.71
N GLY A 44 -2.20 5.18 3.87
CA GLY A 44 -2.63 4.21 4.86
C GLY A 44 -2.23 2.78 4.53
N SER A 45 -2.85 1.81 5.20
CA SER A 45 -2.53 0.41 5.03
C SER A 45 -3.75 -0.49 5.01
N ILE A 46 -3.62 -1.60 4.30
CA ILE A 46 -4.49 -2.77 4.37
C ILE A 46 -3.65 -3.89 4.95
N SER A 47 -4.05 -4.48 6.06
CA SER A 47 -3.35 -5.59 6.69
C SER A 47 -4.23 -6.81 6.82
N HIS A 48 -3.62 -7.99 6.80
CA HIS A 48 -4.28 -9.25 7.03
C HIS A 48 -3.46 -10.08 8.02
N ALA A 49 -4.11 -10.56 9.09
CA ALA A 49 -3.54 -11.54 10.00
C ALA A 49 -4.16 -12.92 9.72
N ASP A 50 -3.36 -13.97 9.65
CA ASP A 50 -3.89 -15.34 9.59
C ASP A 50 -4.12 -15.95 10.98
N GLU A 51 -4.61 -17.20 11.01
CA GLU A 51 -4.89 -17.94 12.24
C GLU A 51 -3.64 -18.23 13.07
N GLY A 52 -2.45 -18.26 12.44
CA GLY A 52 -1.16 -18.40 13.11
C GLY A 52 -0.67 -17.09 13.72
N GLY A 53 -1.31 -15.97 13.40
CA GLY A 53 -0.92 -14.63 13.83
C GLY A 53 0.13 -13.97 12.95
N GLU A 54 0.52 -14.59 11.83
CA GLU A 54 1.38 -13.94 10.85
C GLU A 54 0.60 -12.81 10.17
N ARG A 55 1.21 -11.63 10.10
CA ARG A 55 0.60 -10.42 9.57
C ARG A 55 1.30 -10.00 8.30
N ARG A 56 0.51 -9.67 7.28
CA ARG A 56 0.97 -9.10 6.01
C ARG A 56 0.28 -7.76 5.82
N VAL A 57 1.01 -6.76 5.38
CA VAL A 57 0.54 -5.38 5.28
C VAL A 57 0.88 -4.85 3.91
N LEU A 58 -0.08 -4.20 3.28
CA LEU A 58 0.09 -3.44 2.07
C LEU A 58 -0.11 -1.97 2.42
N ILE A 59 0.95 -1.18 2.30
CA ILE A 59 0.97 0.25 2.59
C ILE A 59 0.81 1.00 1.27
N LEU A 60 -0.05 2.00 1.24
CA LEU A 60 -0.35 2.81 0.06
C LEU A 60 -0.19 4.28 0.43
N GLU A 61 0.64 5.00 -0.30
CA GLU A 61 0.87 6.42 -0.10
C GLU A 61 0.53 7.19 -1.37
N PHE A 62 -0.27 8.24 -1.26
CA PHE A 62 -0.66 9.08 -2.38
C PHE A 62 0.30 10.26 -2.52
N VAL A 63 0.93 10.36 -3.68
CA VAL A 63 1.90 11.42 -4.00
C VAL A 63 1.70 11.86 -5.44
N ASP A 64 1.48 13.17 -5.63
CA ASP A 64 1.36 13.81 -6.94
C ASP A 64 0.39 13.12 -7.92
N GLY A 65 -0.77 12.67 -7.44
CA GLY A 65 -1.78 12.00 -8.28
C GLY A 65 -1.55 10.50 -8.51
N LEU A 66 -0.51 9.93 -7.90
CA LEU A 66 -0.11 8.54 -8.01
C LEU A 66 -0.12 7.84 -6.64
N VAL A 67 -0.16 6.51 -6.64
CA VAL A 67 -0.08 5.69 -5.44
C VAL A 67 1.23 4.92 -5.43
N SER A 68 2.09 5.21 -4.45
CA SER A 68 3.21 4.34 -4.10
C SER A 68 2.70 3.16 -3.26
N ILE A 69 3.27 1.97 -3.48
CA ILE A 69 2.85 0.74 -2.80
C ILE A 69 4.04 0.08 -2.14
N ALA A 70 3.90 -0.29 -0.88
CA ALA A 70 4.83 -1.15 -0.18
C ALA A 70 4.14 -2.38 0.40
N TYR A 71 4.91 -3.43 0.63
CA TYR A 71 4.47 -4.67 1.24
C TYR A 71 5.40 -5.03 2.39
N ASP A 72 4.82 -5.41 3.52
CA ASP A 72 5.50 -5.83 4.74
C ASP A 72 4.93 -7.18 5.17
N ASP A 73 5.76 -8.19 5.37
CA ASP A 73 5.36 -9.49 5.93
C ASP A 73 6.00 -9.81 7.28
N ALA A 74 6.42 -8.78 8.01
CA ALA A 74 7.14 -8.80 9.28
C ALA A 74 8.58 -9.31 9.22
N GLU A 75 8.95 -10.06 8.18
CA GLU A 75 10.35 -10.45 7.95
C GLU A 75 11.08 -9.42 7.11
N ARG A 76 10.39 -8.83 6.13
CA ARG A 76 10.98 -7.89 5.19
C ARG A 76 9.99 -6.83 4.73
N TYR A 77 10.56 -5.72 4.28
CA TYR A 77 9.83 -4.61 3.69
C TYR A 77 10.22 -4.45 2.23
N TRP A 78 9.23 -4.31 1.35
CA TRP A 78 9.45 -4.15 -0.09
C TRP A 78 8.67 -2.98 -0.63
N VAL A 79 9.27 -2.27 -1.58
CA VAL A 79 8.61 -1.20 -2.33
C VAL A 79 8.34 -1.70 -3.75
N ALA A 80 7.12 -1.49 -4.23
CA ALA A 80 6.77 -1.80 -5.60
C ALA A 80 7.43 -0.78 -6.53
N ALA A 81 8.09 -1.28 -7.57
CA ALA A 81 8.73 -0.49 -8.60
C ALA A 81 7.97 -0.63 -9.92
N PRO A 82 7.58 0.47 -10.57
CA PRO A 82 7.15 0.44 -11.96
C PRO A 82 8.27 -0.08 -12.87
N SER A 83 7.96 -0.40 -14.14
CA SER A 83 8.91 -1.02 -15.08
C SER A 83 10.19 -0.22 -15.35
N GLY A 84 10.24 1.07 -14.96
CA GLY A 84 11.44 1.91 -15.04
C GLY A 84 12.37 1.83 -13.82
N GLY A 85 12.00 1.06 -12.79
CA GLY A 85 12.74 1.00 -11.52
C GLY A 85 12.37 2.13 -10.55
N LEU A 86 13.12 2.22 -9.46
CA LEU A 86 13.04 3.32 -8.50
C LEU A 86 14.20 4.28 -8.76
N ALA A 87 13.96 5.58 -8.58
CA ALA A 87 15.06 6.55 -8.53
C ALA A 87 15.79 6.45 -7.19
N SER A 88 17.02 6.97 -7.13
CA SER A 88 17.78 7.12 -5.88
C SER A 88 17.26 8.26 -5.01
N GLU A 89 16.40 9.11 -5.56
CA GLU A 89 15.78 10.24 -4.86
C GLU A 89 14.51 9.81 -4.12
N PHE A 90 14.11 10.59 -3.14
CA PHE A 90 12.90 10.37 -2.35
C PHE A 90 12.02 11.61 -2.38
N VAL A 91 10.72 11.41 -2.24
CA VAL A 91 9.73 12.48 -2.16
C VAL A 91 8.90 12.30 -0.88
N VAL A 92 8.46 13.41 -0.32
CA VAL A 92 7.59 13.44 0.86
C VAL A 92 6.17 13.69 0.39
N SER A 93 5.25 12.78 0.69
CA SER A 93 3.84 12.92 0.39
C SER A 93 3.18 14.01 1.27
N GLY A 94 1.97 14.41 0.92
CA GLY A 94 1.23 15.45 1.66
C GLY A 94 0.92 15.10 3.13
N ASN A 95 0.99 13.81 3.50
CA ASN A 95 0.82 13.35 4.88
C ASN A 95 2.16 13.21 5.66
N GLY A 96 3.29 13.54 5.03
CA GLY A 96 4.62 13.46 5.62
C GLY A 96 5.35 12.12 5.43
N ALA A 97 4.74 11.14 4.75
CA ALA A 97 5.42 9.88 4.46
C ALA A 97 6.50 10.08 3.38
N THR A 98 7.65 9.45 3.58
CA THR A 98 8.74 9.46 2.60
C THR A 98 8.63 8.22 1.71
N VAL A 99 8.61 8.41 0.40
CA VAL A 99 8.58 7.32 -0.58
C VAL A 99 9.66 7.51 -1.65
N PRO A 100 10.20 6.42 -2.24
CA PRO A 100 11.15 6.54 -3.35
C PRO A 100 10.52 7.25 -4.54
N ALA A 101 11.24 8.18 -5.15
CA ALA A 101 10.79 8.83 -6.37
C ALA A 101 10.67 7.79 -7.51
N GLY A 102 9.62 7.94 -8.32
CA GLY A 102 9.28 6.97 -9.37
C GLY A 102 8.59 5.69 -8.88
N SER A 103 8.31 5.53 -7.59
CA SER A 103 7.52 4.39 -7.07
C SER A 103 6.01 4.46 -7.34
N GLY A 104 5.52 5.59 -7.87
CA GLY A 104 4.09 5.86 -8.04
C GLY A 104 3.44 5.11 -9.20
N PHE A 105 2.25 4.57 -8.95
CA PHE A 105 1.37 3.95 -9.94
C PHE A 105 0.11 4.77 -10.15
N ALA A 106 -0.41 4.81 -11.38
CA ALA A 106 -1.75 5.32 -11.62
C ALA A 106 -2.78 4.45 -10.87
N LEU A 107 -3.89 5.04 -10.40
CA LEU A 107 -4.87 4.37 -9.53
C LEU A 107 -5.36 3.01 -10.08
N GLY A 108 -5.62 2.92 -11.39
CA GLY A 108 -6.05 1.66 -12.00
C GLY A 108 -4.98 0.56 -11.99
N THR A 109 -3.70 0.91 -12.08
CA THR A 109 -2.59 -0.05 -11.95
C THR A 109 -2.36 -0.42 -10.49
N ALA A 110 -2.44 0.55 -9.58
CA ALA A 110 -2.38 0.30 -8.14
C ALA A 110 -3.49 -0.65 -7.69
N TRP A 111 -4.70 -0.50 -8.24
CA TRP A 111 -5.82 -1.40 -8.00
C TRP A 111 -5.49 -2.86 -8.28
N ALA A 112 -4.85 -3.16 -9.41
CA ALA A 112 -4.53 -4.54 -9.78
C ALA A 112 -3.61 -5.23 -8.74
N ILE A 113 -2.77 -4.47 -8.04
CA ILE A 113 -1.91 -4.96 -6.96
C ILE A 113 -2.73 -5.16 -5.68
N VAL A 114 -3.56 -4.18 -5.32
CA VAL A 114 -4.44 -4.23 -4.15
C VAL A 114 -5.47 -5.36 -4.25
N GLU A 115 -6.09 -5.54 -5.41
CA GLU A 115 -7.05 -6.61 -5.67
C GLU A 115 -6.42 -7.99 -5.45
N GLN A 116 -5.18 -8.20 -5.92
CA GLN A 116 -4.47 -9.46 -5.70
C GLN A 116 -4.25 -9.72 -4.21
N PHE A 117 -3.89 -8.70 -3.43
CA PHE A 117 -3.74 -8.82 -1.98
C PHE A 117 -5.07 -9.16 -1.30
N LEU A 118 -6.17 -8.46 -1.66
CA LEU A 118 -7.49 -8.73 -1.10
C LEU A 118 -7.98 -10.16 -1.41
N ARG A 119 -7.68 -10.68 -2.60
CA ARG A 119 -8.07 -12.05 -3.02
C ARG A 119 -7.18 -13.14 -2.45
N ALA A 120 -5.89 -12.87 -2.24
CA ALA A 120 -4.90 -13.84 -1.82
C ALA A 120 -3.89 -13.24 -0.82
N PRO A 121 -4.31 -12.84 0.39
CA PRO A 121 -3.49 -12.06 1.31
C PRO A 121 -2.25 -12.80 1.85
N ARG A 122 -2.20 -14.12 1.70
CA ARG A 122 -1.03 -14.95 2.08
C ARG A 122 0.07 -14.95 1.02
N ARG A 123 -0.16 -14.33 -0.14
CA ARG A 123 0.81 -14.24 -1.24
C ARG A 123 1.11 -12.78 -1.51
N ARG A 124 2.39 -12.43 -1.60
CA ARG A 124 2.78 -11.10 -2.07
C ARG A 124 2.21 -10.88 -3.48
N PRO A 125 1.51 -9.76 -3.73
CA PRO A 125 0.97 -9.47 -5.05
C PRO A 125 2.03 -9.45 -6.16
N SER A 126 1.61 -9.70 -7.40
CA SER A 126 2.50 -9.66 -8.55
C SER A 126 2.85 -8.22 -8.92
N ALA A 127 4.08 -7.82 -8.67
CA ALA A 127 4.71 -6.58 -9.10
C ALA A 127 6.23 -6.78 -9.15
N SER A 128 6.97 -5.82 -9.72
CA SER A 128 8.41 -5.75 -9.50
C SER A 128 8.63 -5.18 -8.11
N TRP A 129 9.25 -5.95 -7.22
CA TRP A 129 9.49 -5.55 -5.83
C TRP A 129 10.98 -5.30 -5.62
N VAL A 130 11.30 -4.18 -5.01
CA VAL A 130 12.64 -3.85 -4.54
C VAL A 130 12.66 -4.03 -3.02
N ASP A 131 13.69 -4.72 -2.53
CA ASP A 131 13.90 -4.91 -1.09
C ASP A 131 14.30 -3.56 -0.48
N ALA A 132 13.53 -3.10 0.51
CA ALA A 132 13.70 -1.77 1.05
C ALA A 132 15.03 -1.60 1.79
N ASP A 133 15.62 -2.69 2.28
CA ASP A 133 16.95 -2.69 2.91
C ASP A 133 18.08 -2.38 1.91
N THR A 134 17.81 -2.47 0.61
CA THR A 134 18.77 -2.09 -0.44
C THR A 134 18.68 -0.62 -0.86
N LEU A 135 17.70 0.11 -0.32
CA LEU A 135 17.53 1.53 -0.57
C LEU A 135 18.28 2.34 0.48
N GLU A 136 18.98 3.37 0.04
CA GLU A 136 19.60 4.37 0.92
C GLU A 136 18.53 5.37 1.35
N TRP A 137 17.74 5.01 2.36
CA TRP A 137 16.73 5.91 2.91
C TRP A 137 17.38 7.18 3.47
N PRO A 138 16.76 8.35 3.32
CA PRO A 138 17.29 9.58 3.90
C PRO A 138 17.38 9.43 5.42
N ASP A 139 18.53 9.83 5.98
CA ASP A 139 18.91 9.63 7.40
C ASP A 139 18.00 10.37 8.42
N ASP A 140 17.14 11.26 7.95
CA ASP A 140 16.35 12.16 8.79
C ASP A 140 14.84 11.87 8.66
N TYR A 141 14.28 11.04 9.55
CA TYR A 141 12.92 11.21 10.14
C TYR A 141 12.76 10.41 11.45
#